data_AF-A0A7S1H4G9-F1
#
_entry.id   AF-A0A7S1H4G9-F1
#
_cell.length_a   1.000
_cell.length_b   1.000
_cell.length_c   1.000
_cell.angle_alpha   90.00
_cell.angle_beta   90.00
_cell.angle_gamma   90.00
#
_symmetry.space_group_name_H-M   'P 1'
#
loop_
_entity.id
_entity.type
_entity.pdbx_description
1 polymer ?
#
loop_
_entity_poly.entity_id
_entity_poly.type
_entity_poly.pdbx_seq_one_letter_code
_entity_poly.pdbx_strand_id
1 'polypeptide(L)'
;DDAIQTYGGMISFVTIGEDEDALRRARNVCERLRVINLAVSLGGVESLCEHPASMTHTMIPREQRLAGGLPDGLIRISVGLEKASDLVEDLKASLDLCDEDGCDVPFEDE
;
A
#
# COMPACT_ATOMS: atom_id res chain seq x y z
N ASP A 1 20.85 13.64 -26.54
CA ASP A 1 20.20 12.46 -25.96
C ASP A 1 18.90 12.89 -25.30
N ASP A 2 17.80 12.81 -26.04
CA ASP A 2 16.46 12.90 -25.44
C ASP A 2 16.14 11.53 -24.85
N ALA A 3 16.62 11.28 -23.63
CA ALA A 3 16.18 10.12 -22.87
C ALA A 3 14.66 10.23 -22.70
N ILE A 4 13.91 9.23 -23.17
CA ILE A 4 12.46 9.17 -22.99
C ILE A 4 12.19 9.11 -21.48
N GLN A 5 11.73 10.22 -20.95
CA GLN A 5 11.37 10.33 -19.54
C GLN A 5 10.01 9.67 -19.36
N THR A 6 10.01 8.49 -18.75
CA THR A 6 8.79 7.76 -18.39
C THR A 6 8.44 8.04 -16.92
N TYR A 7 7.22 7.70 -16.51
CA TYR A 7 6.72 7.99 -15.16
C TYR A 7 7.29 7.07 -14.06
N GLY A 8 8.07 6.04 -14.41
CA GLY A 8 8.56 5.04 -13.47
C GLY A 8 7.48 4.06 -12.98
N GLY A 9 7.82 3.22 -12.00
CA GLY A 9 6.94 2.19 -11.43
C GLY A 9 6.42 2.50 -10.02
N MET A 10 6.54 3.75 -9.57
CA MET A 10 6.09 4.15 -8.23
C MET A 10 4.65 4.64 -8.28
N ILE A 11 3.78 4.01 -7.49
CA ILE A 11 2.38 4.38 -7.36
C ILE A 11 2.09 4.69 -5.88
N SER A 12 1.26 5.69 -5.62
CA SER A 12 0.80 5.99 -4.27
C SER A 12 -0.66 6.40 -4.31
N PHE A 13 -1.44 5.93 -3.34
CA PHE A 13 -2.85 6.26 -3.20
C PHE A 13 -3.24 6.25 -1.73
N VAL A 14 -4.40 6.81 -1.43
CA VAL A 14 -4.91 6.92 -0.07
C VAL A 14 -6.23 6.16 -0.02
N THR A 15 -6.39 5.31 1.00
CA THR A 15 -7.66 4.64 1.27
C THR A 15 -8.74 5.66 1.63
N ILE A 16 -10.00 5.33 1.34
CA ILE A 16 -11.14 6.10 1.84
C ILE A 16 -11.23 5.99 3.36
N GLY A 17 -11.82 6.99 4.01
CA GLY A 17 -11.93 7.06 5.48
C GLY A 17 -10.97 8.10 6.08
N GLU A 18 -11.04 8.26 7.40
CA GLU A 18 -10.23 9.21 8.16
C GLU A 18 -9.67 8.57 9.43
N ASP A 19 -8.65 9.19 10.03
CA ASP A 19 -8.05 8.78 11.30
C ASP A 19 -7.73 7.26 11.36
N GLU A 20 -8.22 6.58 12.40
CA GLU A 20 -8.02 5.14 12.64
C GLU A 20 -8.65 4.26 11.55
N ASP A 21 -9.74 4.70 10.91
CA ASP A 21 -10.38 3.94 9.83
C ASP A 21 -9.47 3.90 8.60
N ALA A 22 -8.88 5.04 8.23
CA ALA A 22 -7.92 5.12 7.14
C ALA A 22 -6.69 4.24 7.42
N LEU A 23 -6.16 4.31 8.65
CA LEU A 23 -5.02 3.51 9.10
C LEU A 23 -5.30 2.01 9.02
N ARG A 24 -6.46 1.59 9.54
CA ARG A 24 -6.90 0.20 9.58
C ARG A 24 -7.13 -0.34 8.16
N ARG A 25 -7.83 0.41 7.30
CA ARG A 25 -8.04 0.04 5.88
C ARG A 25 -6.72 -0.11 5.15
N ALA A 26 -5.81 0.86 5.28
CA ALA A 26 -4.53 0.82 4.56
C ALA A 26 -3.66 -0.36 4.99
N ARG A 27 -3.62 -0.65 6.30
CA ARG A 27 -2.96 -1.84 6.83
C ARG A 27 -3.56 -3.13 6.26
N ASN A 28 -4.89 -3.27 6.33
CA ASN A 28 -5.58 -4.46 5.85
C ASN A 28 -5.33 -4.72 4.37
N VAL A 29 -5.33 -3.67 3.54
CA VAL A 29 -5.00 -3.81 2.12
C VAL A 29 -3.60 -4.38 1.96
N CYS A 30 -2.61 -3.80 2.64
CA CYS A 30 -1.22 -4.23 2.57
C CYS A 30 -0.99 -5.68 3.05
N GLU A 31 -1.64 -6.07 4.15
CA GLU A 31 -1.48 -7.40 4.76
C GLU A 31 -2.16 -8.52 3.93
N ARG A 32 -3.15 -8.18 3.10
CA ARG A 32 -3.94 -9.16 2.33
C ARG A 32 -3.46 -9.41 0.90
N LEU A 33 -2.46 -8.67 0.45
CA LEU A 33 -1.85 -8.90 -0.86
C LEU A 33 -1.08 -10.23 -0.86
N ARG A 34 -1.19 -10.98 -1.95
CA ARG A 34 -0.57 -12.29 -2.12
C ARG A 34 0.52 -12.31 -3.20
N VAL A 35 0.44 -11.38 -4.16
CA VAL A 35 1.44 -11.20 -5.22
C VAL A 35 2.37 -10.03 -4.87
N ILE A 36 1.79 -8.91 -4.41
CA ILE A 36 2.56 -7.73 -4.00
C ILE A 36 3.03 -7.92 -2.55
N ASN A 37 4.33 -7.99 -2.33
CA ASN A 37 4.87 -8.27 -1.01
C ASN A 37 4.83 -7.05 -0.08
N LEU A 38 4.40 -7.25 1.16
CA LEU A 38 4.53 -6.25 2.23
C LEU A 38 5.98 -6.21 2.72
N ALA A 39 6.76 -5.24 2.24
CA ALA A 39 8.17 -5.12 2.64
C ALA A 39 8.68 -3.68 2.54
N VAL A 40 9.68 -3.39 3.36
CA VAL A 40 10.39 -2.10 3.36
C VAL A 40 11.59 -2.16 2.42
N SER A 41 11.35 -2.00 1.12
CA SER A 41 12.39 -1.83 0.08
C SER A 41 11.78 -1.29 -1.23
N LEU A 42 12.61 -0.80 -2.15
CA LEU A 42 12.16 -0.24 -3.44
C LEU A 42 13.10 -0.68 -4.57
N GLY A 43 12.57 -0.82 -5.79
CA GLY A 43 13.37 -0.99 -7.02
C GLY A 43 13.92 -2.39 -7.29
N GLY A 44 13.34 -3.43 -6.65
CA GLY A 44 13.58 -4.82 -7.00
C GLY A 44 12.82 -5.27 -8.26
N VAL A 45 13.01 -6.54 -8.64
CA VAL A 45 12.19 -7.17 -9.70
C VAL A 45 10.79 -7.54 -9.21
N GLU A 46 10.61 -7.61 -7.90
CA GLU A 46 9.36 -7.95 -7.22
C GLU A 46 8.59 -6.68 -6.87
N SER A 47 7.27 -6.77 -6.94
CA SER A 47 6.35 -5.74 -6.51
C SER A 47 6.30 -5.68 -4.99
N LEU A 48 6.51 -4.49 -4.45
CA LEU A 48 6.56 -4.24 -3.01
C LEU A 48 5.53 -3.18 -2.63
N CYS A 49 4.82 -3.37 -1.53
CA CYS A 49 3.99 -2.36 -0.92
C CYS A 49 4.47 -1.99 0.48
N GLU A 50 4.27 -0.73 0.85
CA GLU A 50 4.44 -0.26 2.23
C GLU A 50 3.30 0.66 2.63
N HIS A 51 2.99 0.63 3.93
CA HIS A 51 2.13 1.58 4.60
C HIS A 51 2.96 2.39 5.60
N PRO A 52 3.41 3.62 5.24
CA PRO A 52 4.36 4.38 6.04
C PRO A 52 3.88 4.63 7.47
N ALA A 53 2.57 4.91 7.65
CA ALA A 53 2.01 5.27 8.95
C ALA A 53 2.02 4.12 9.96
N SER A 54 1.83 2.85 9.53
CA SER A 54 1.86 1.69 10.44
C SER A 54 3.21 0.96 10.49
N MET A 55 4.13 1.26 9.57
CA MET A 55 5.43 0.60 9.50
C MET A 55 6.56 1.58 9.81
N THR A 56 7.17 2.16 8.79
CA THR A 56 8.45 2.85 8.84
C THR A 56 8.42 4.18 9.59
N HIS A 57 7.26 4.83 9.69
CA HIS A 57 7.11 6.16 10.28
C HIS A 57 6.33 6.17 11.59
N THR A 58 6.13 5.00 12.22
CA THR A 58 5.40 4.87 13.50
C THR A 58 5.97 5.73 14.64
N MET A 59 7.26 6.03 14.60
CA MET A 59 7.95 6.87 15.60
C MET A 59 7.77 8.38 15.38
N ILE A 60 7.19 8.80 14.24
CA ILE A 60 6.94 10.21 13.93
C ILE A 60 5.53 10.59 14.44
N PRO A 61 5.40 11.66 15.24
CA PRO A 61 4.09 12.11 15.71
C PRO A 61 3.11 12.29 14.56
N ARG A 62 1.86 11.85 14.77
CA ARG A 62 0.80 11.90 13.75
C ARG A 62 0.68 13.26 13.07
N GLU A 63 0.67 14.35 13.84
CA GLU A 63 0.60 15.72 13.32
C GLU A 63 1.76 16.05 12.36
N GLN A 64 2.98 15.60 12.68
CA GLN A 64 4.14 15.81 11.82
C GLN A 64 4.07 14.95 10.55
N ARG A 65 3.53 13.73 10.63
CA ARG A 65 3.27 12.89 9.44
C ARG A 65 2.28 13.56 8.49
N LEU A 66 1.15 14.03 9.03
CA LEU A 66 0.13 14.73 8.25
C LEU A 66 0.69 16.00 7.60
N ALA A 67 1.46 16.81 8.35
CA ALA A 67 2.12 18.01 7.81
C ALA A 67 3.14 17.69 6.70
N GLY A 68 3.78 16.52 6.77
CA GLY A 68 4.72 16.02 5.75
C GLY A 68 4.05 15.35 4.54
N GLY A 69 2.72 15.33 4.44
CA GLY A 69 2.00 14.68 3.35
C GLY A 69 1.95 13.15 3.46
N LEU A 70 2.06 12.61 4.67
CA LEU A 70 1.92 11.19 4.98
C LEU A 70 0.59 10.92 5.71
N PRO A 71 -0.56 10.95 4.99
CA PRO A 71 -1.85 10.65 5.59
C PRO A 71 -1.89 9.21 6.12
N ASP A 72 -2.73 8.96 7.12
CA ASP A 72 -2.84 7.67 7.78
C ASP A 72 -3.31 6.54 6.85
N GLY A 73 -3.92 6.86 5.70
CA GLY A 73 -4.34 5.87 4.70
C GLY A 73 -3.36 5.69 3.52
N LEU A 74 -2.16 6.29 3.57
CA LEU A 74 -1.24 6.31 2.42
C LEU A 74 -0.61 4.95 2.15
N ILE A 75 -0.91 4.34 1.01
CA ILE A 75 -0.22 3.15 0.52
C ILE A 75 0.76 3.55 -0.59
N ARG A 76 1.96 2.97 -0.57
CA ARG A 76 2.96 3.11 -1.62
C ARG A 76 3.29 1.75 -2.22
N ILE A 77 3.32 1.68 -3.55
CA ILE A 77 3.67 0.47 -4.29
C ILE A 77 4.85 0.78 -5.21
N SER A 78 5.90 -0.03 -5.11
CA SER A 78 6.95 -0.16 -6.11
C SER A 78 6.57 -1.32 -7.01
N VAL A 79 6.10 -1.02 -8.23
CA VAL A 79 5.69 -2.05 -9.20
C VAL A 79 6.92 -2.73 -9.78
N GLY A 80 6.95 -4.06 -9.66
CA GLY A 80 7.99 -4.95 -10.20
C GLY A 80 7.73 -5.34 -11.65
N LEU A 81 8.16 -6.56 -12.00
CA LEU A 81 8.13 -7.10 -13.37
C LEU A 81 7.13 -8.25 -13.55
N GLU A 82 6.22 -8.44 -12.60
CA GLU A 82 5.14 -9.43 -12.70
C GLU A 82 4.16 -9.10 -13.84
N LYS A 83 3.28 -10.06 -14.15
CA LYS A 83 2.19 -9.80 -15.11
C LYS A 83 1.25 -8.76 -14.54
N ALA A 84 0.94 -7.75 -15.34
CA ALA A 84 0.03 -6.68 -14.94
C ALA A 84 -1.35 -7.19 -14.51
N SER A 85 -1.86 -8.27 -15.11
CA SER A 85 -3.13 -8.91 -14.70
C SER A 85 -3.09 -9.37 -13.26
N ASP A 86 -2.01 -10.05 -12.88
CA ASP A 86 -1.86 -10.69 -11.57
C ASP A 86 -1.77 -9.62 -10.49
N LEU A 87 -1.05 -8.52 -10.76
CA LEU A 87 -0.96 -7.36 -9.85
C LEU A 87 -2.31 -6.62 -9.69
N VAL A 88 -3.05 -6.45 -10.78
CA VAL A 88 -4.35 -5.78 -10.75
C VAL A 88 -5.39 -6.65 -10.02
N GLU A 89 -5.39 -7.96 -10.27
CA GLU A 89 -6.28 -8.90 -9.60
C GLU A 89 -5.98 -8.99 -8.10
N ASP A 90 -4.70 -9.04 -7.71
CA ASP A 90 -4.28 -9.06 -6.31
C ASP A 90 -4.70 -7.79 -5.56
N LEU A 91 -4.42 -6.62 -6.15
CA LEU A 91 -4.81 -5.33 -5.57
C LEU A 91 -6.33 -5.20 -5.48
N LYS A 92 -7.06 -5.62 -6.52
CA LYS A 92 -8.52 -5.58 -6.52
C LYS A 92 -9.11 -6.46 -5.43
N ALA A 93 -8.66 -7.72 -5.33
CA ALA A 93 -9.15 -8.65 -4.31
C ALA A 93 -8.94 -8.10 -2.90
N SER A 94 -7.77 -7.51 -2.64
CA SER A 94 -7.46 -6.89 -1.35
C SER A 94 -8.32 -5.66 -1.05
N LEU A 95 -8.57 -4.80 -2.04
CA LEU A 95 -9.43 -3.62 -1.92
C LEU A 95 -10.90 -4.00 -1.70
N ASP A 96 -11.44 -4.94 -2.48
CA ASP A 96 -12.85 -5.38 -2.39
C ASP A 96 -13.15 -5.95 -0.98
N LEU A 97 -12.22 -6.74 -0.40
CA LEU A 97 -12.34 -7.25 0.98
C LEU A 97 -12.37 -6.15 2.06
N CYS A 98 -11.82 -4.98 1.77
CA CYS A 98 -11.81 -3.87 2.70
C CYS A 98 -13.09 -3.02 2.65
N ASP A 99 -13.86 -3.10 1.56
CA ASP A 99 -15.10 -2.36 1.39
C ASP A 99 -16.34 -3.09 1.97
N GLU A 100 -16.33 -4.41 2.02
CA GLU A 100 -17.48 -5.23 2.46
C GLU A 100 -17.51 -5.54 3.97
N ASP A 101 -17.36 -4.56 4.88
CA ASP A 101 -17.29 -4.77 6.35
C ASP A 101 -16.24 -5.81 6.85
N GLY A 102 -15.54 -6.50 5.94
CA GLY A 102 -14.53 -7.54 6.12
C GLY A 102 -13.19 -6.99 6.56
N CYS A 103 -13.19 -5.78 7.07
CA CYS A 103 -12.03 -5.18 7.68
C CYS A 103 -11.73 -5.74 9.09
N ASP A 104 -12.71 -6.36 9.73
CA ASP A 104 -12.57 -6.93 11.08
C ASP A 104 -12.23 -8.43 11.08
N VAL A 105 -12.12 -9.08 9.90
CA VAL A 105 -11.71 -10.49 9.82
C VAL A 105 -10.19 -10.58 9.98
N PRO A 106 -9.67 -11.31 10.98
CA PRO A 106 -8.24 -11.50 11.15
C PRO A 106 -7.63 -12.09 9.87
N PHE A 107 -6.46 -11.59 9.48
CA PHE A 107 -5.67 -12.24 8.45
C PHE A 107 -5.09 -13.52 9.06
N GLU A 108 -5.57 -14.68 8.63
CA GLU A 108 -4.99 -15.98 8.98
C GLU A 108 -3.93 -16.33 7.92
N ASP A 109 -2.68 -16.49 8.38
CA ASP A 109 -1.55 -16.95 7.57
C ASP A 109 -1.77 -18.43 7.20
N GLU A 110 -2.55 -18.69 6.14
CA GLU A 110 -2.46 -19.94 5.36
C GLU A 110 -1.53 -19.79 4.15
#